data_AF-A0AA95KZH1-F1
#
_entry.id   AF-A0AA95KZH1-F1
#
_cell.length_a   1.000
_cell.length_b   1.000
_cell.length_c   1.000
_cell.angle_alpha   90.00
_cell.angle_beta   90.00
_cell.angle_gamma   90.00
#
_symmetry.space_group_name_H-M   'P 1'
#
loop_
_entity.id
_entity.type
_entity.pdbx_description
1 polymer ?
#
loop_
_entity_poly.entity_id
_entity_poly.type
_entity_poly.pdbx_seq_one_letter_code
_entity_poly.pdbx_strand_id
1 'polypeptide(L)' 'MKSNLSAEEQEKLTDLKLQLMNALDQDERHSILKEIEQLLNKAKYRHRFVKTLERNWDHSQVSFGNQNR' A
#
# COMPACT_ATOMS: atom_id res chain seq x y z
N MET A 1 3.53 12.76 4.29
CA MET A 1 3.31 11.78 3.20
C MET A 1 1.90 11.22 3.33
N LYS A 2 1.03 11.35 2.31
CA LYS A 2 -0.27 10.66 2.34
C LYS A 2 -0.01 9.16 2.38
N SER A 3 -0.52 8.48 3.40
CA SER A 3 -0.38 7.03 3.56
C SER A 3 -1.31 6.34 2.56
N ASN A 4 -0.81 5.36 1.80
CA ASN A 4 -1.64 4.53 0.91
C ASN A 4 -2.33 3.36 1.65
N LEU A 5 -2.32 3.41 2.97
CA LEU A 5 -2.97 2.44 3.84
C LEU A 5 -4.45 2.78 3.97
N SER A 6 -5.28 1.75 4.00
CA SER A 6 -6.66 1.84 4.47
C SER A 6 -6.73 2.16 5.97
N ALA A 7 -7.93 2.49 6.47
CA ALA A 7 -8.15 2.71 7.89
C ALA A 7 -7.77 1.48 8.73
N GLU A 8 -8.19 0.28 8.31
CA GLU A 8 -7.85 -0.98 8.97
C GLU A 8 -6.33 -1.24 8.97
N GLU A 9 -5.64 -0.97 7.87
CA GLU A 9 -4.18 -1.12 7.80
C GLU A 9 -3.45 -0.08 8.67
N GLN A 10 -4.00 1.12 8.85
CA GLN A 10 -3.46 2.13 9.77
C GLN A 10 -3.63 1.72 11.22
N GLU A 11 -4.79 1.19 11.58
CA GLU A 11 -5.06 0.63 12.91
C GLU A 11 -4.09 -0.53 13.18
N LYS A 12 -4.00 -1.50 12.27
CA LYS A 12 -3.06 -2.63 12.39
C LYS A 12 -1.60 -2.17 12.51
N LEU A 13 -1.19 -1.15 11.74
CA LEU A 13 0.17 -0.59 11.85
C LEU A 13 0.41 0.05 13.23
N THR A 14 -0.62 0.66 13.80
CA THR A 14 -0.54 1.28 15.13
C THR A 14 -0.36 0.21 16.21
N ASP A 15 -1.13 -0.88 16.13
CA ASP A 15 -1.01 -2.02 17.04
C ASP A 15 0.36 -2.69 16.95
N LEU A 16 0.85 -2.95 15.73
CA LEU A 16 2.16 -3.55 15.53
C LEU A 16 3.30 -2.66 16.08
N LYS A 17 3.17 -1.33 15.98
CA LYS A 17 4.15 -0.42 16.59
C LYS A 17 4.11 -0.49 18.12
N LEU A 18 2.91 -0.59 18.70
CA LEU A 18 2.76 -0.73 20.15
C LEU A 18 3.37 -2.05 20.64
N GLN A 19 3.09 -3.16 19.94
CA GLN A 19 3.71 -4.46 20.22
C GLN A 19 5.24 -4.38 20.10
N LEU A 20 5.77 -3.74 19.06
CA LEU A 20 7.21 -3.58 18.87
C LEU A 20 7.88 -2.83 20.03
N MET A 21 7.22 -1.79 20.55
CA MET A 21 7.71 -1.02 21.70
C MET A 21 7.74 -1.84 22.98
N ASN A 22 6.82 -2.79 23.13
CA ASN A 22 6.70 -3.64 24.30
C ASN A 22 7.47 -4.97 24.19
N ALA A 23 8.00 -5.30 23.00
CA ALA A 23 8.68 -6.56 22.75
C ALA A 23 9.96 -6.71 23.57
N LEU A 24 10.05 -7.82 24.29
CA LEU A 24 11.08 -8.07 25.31
C LEU A 24 12.34 -8.72 24.74
N ASP A 25 12.20 -9.53 23.70
CA ASP A 25 13.30 -10.21 23.04
C ASP A 25 13.46 -9.83 21.57
N GLN A 26 14.61 -10.21 21.00
CA GLN A 26 14.99 -9.83 19.66
C GLN A 26 14.21 -10.58 18.57
N ASP A 27 13.77 -11.81 18.85
CA ASP A 27 13.05 -12.64 17.89
C ASP A 27 11.62 -12.12 17.71
N GLU A 28 10.96 -11.74 18.81
CA GLU A 28 9.67 -11.07 18.82
C GLU A 28 9.74 -9.75 18.03
N ARG A 29 10.75 -8.91 18.30
CA ARG A 29 10.97 -7.67 17.55
C ARG A 29 11.15 -7.93 16.06
N HIS A 30 11.91 -8.95 15.70
CA HIS A 30 12.15 -9.30 14.29
C HIS A 30 10.86 -9.74 13.61
N SER A 31 10.04 -10.57 14.27
CA SER A 31 8.74 -10.99 13.76
C SER A 31 7.81 -9.81 13.51
N ILE A 32 7.69 -8.90 14.49
CA ILE A 32 6.83 -7.71 14.38
C ILE A 32 7.32 -6.78 13.27
N LEU A 33 8.64 -6.56 13.15
CA LEU A 33 9.21 -5.76 12.06
C LEU A 33 8.90 -6.36 10.68
N LYS A 34 8.96 -7.68 10.56
CA LYS A 34 8.62 -8.39 9.32
C LYS A 34 7.14 -8.23 8.97
N GLU A 35 6.25 -8.27 9.94
CA GLU A 35 4.82 -8.01 9.72
C GLU A 35 4.55 -6.57 9.27
N ILE A 36 5.20 -5.59 9.89
CA ILE A 36 5.14 -4.18 9.47
C ILE A 36 5.62 -4.04 8.03
N GLU A 37 6.75 -4.64 7.67
CA GLU A 37 7.29 -4.59 6.31
C GLU A 37 6.30 -5.19 5.29
N GLN A 38 5.72 -6.35 5.59
CA GLN A 38 4.74 -7.01 4.72
C GLN A 38 3.50 -6.13 4.49
N LEU A 39 2.98 -5.51 5.56
CA LEU A 39 1.84 -4.60 5.49
C LEU A 39 2.13 -3.40 4.56
N LEU A 40 3.27 -2.74 4.76
CA LEU A 40 3.68 -1.58 3.97
C LEU A 40 3.93 -1.95 2.50
N ASN A 41 4.53 -3.12 2.25
CA ASN A 41 4.77 -3.62 0.90
C ASN A 41 3.47 -3.94 0.16
N LYS A 42 2.49 -4.57 0.83
CA LYS A 42 1.17 -4.85 0.26
C LYS A 42 0.45 -3.55 -0.14
N ALA A 43 0.47 -2.55 0.72
CA ALA A 43 -0.13 -1.25 0.45
C ALA A 43 0.57 -0.52 -0.72
N LYS A 44 1.90 -0.57 -0.78
CA LYS A 44 2.69 0.00 -1.88
C LYS A 44 2.38 -0.69 -3.21
N TYR A 45 2.26 -2.01 -3.22
CA TYR A 45 1.93 -2.79 -4.42
C TYR A 45 0.52 -2.44 -4.92
N ARG A 46 -0.47 -2.44 -4.03
CA ARG A 46 -1.85 -2.04 -4.36
C ARG A 46 -1.91 -0.64 -4.96
N HIS A 47 -1.21 0.33 -4.37
CA HIS A 47 -1.15 1.69 -4.90
C HIS A 47 -0.54 1.75 -6.31
N ARG A 48 0.56 1.02 -6.54
CA ARG A 48 1.17 0.92 -7.87
C ARG A 48 0.20 0.32 -8.88
N PHE A 49 -0.49 -0.74 -8.50
CA PHE A 49 -1.48 -1.41 -9.34
C PHE A 49 -2.61 -0.47 -9.76
N VAL A 50 -3.21 0.25 -8.80
CA VAL A 50 -4.27 1.25 -9.08
C VAL A 50 -3.76 2.32 -10.03
N LYS A 51 -2.57 2.89 -9.78
CA LYS A 51 -1.97 3.88 -10.70
C LYS A 51 -1.72 3.35 -12.11
N THR A 52 -1.34 2.08 -12.25
CA THR A 52 -1.18 1.44 -13.56
C THR A 52 -2.52 1.33 -14.28
N LEU A 53 -3.60 0.97 -13.57
CA LEU A 53 -4.94 0.91 -14.14
C LEU A 53 -5.42 2.31 -14.60
N GLU A 54 -5.27 3.32 -13.77
CA GLU A 54 -5.63 4.72 -14.10
C GLU A 54 -4.91 5.19 -15.37
N ARG A 55 -3.59 4.98 -15.44
CA ARG A 55 -2.79 5.36 -16.62
C ARG A 55 -3.28 4.67 -17.90
N ASN A 56 -3.59 3.38 -17.84
CA ASN A 56 -4.03 2.63 -19.02
C ASN A 56 -5.46 3.00 -19.43
N TRP A 57 -6.32 3.34 -18.47
CA TRP A 57 -7.67 3.83 -18.75
C TRP A 57 -7.65 5.17 -19.48
N ASP A 58 -6.83 6.13 -19.03
CA ASP A 58 -6.69 7.43 -19.69
C ASP A 58 -6.19 7.32 -21.14
N HIS A 59 -5.38 6.31 -21.46
CA HIS A 59 -4.87 6.10 -22.82
C HIS A 59 -5.94 5.51 -23.77
N SER A 60 -6.95 4.83 -23.24
CA SER A 60 -8.05 4.27 -24.05
C SER A 60 -9.11 5.31 -24.47
N GLN A 61 -9.17 6.47 -23.80
CA GLN A 61 -10.07 7.58 -24.16
C GLN A 61 -9.57 8.41 -25.35
N VAL A 62 -8.27 8.36 -25.66
CA VAL A 62 -7.67 9.18 -26.74
C VAL A 62 -7.90 8.57 -28.14
N SER A 63 -8.20 7.26 -28.25
CA SER A 63 -8.34 6.59 -29.54
C SER A 63 -9.72 6.69 -30.20
N PHE A 64 -10.75 7.21 -29.52
CA PHE A 64 -12.12 7.29 -30.07
C PHE A 64 -12.51 8.67 -30.65
N GLY A 65 -11.58 9.64 -30.67
CA GLY A 65 -11.89 11.04 -31.02
C GLY A 65 -11.55 11.51 -32.43
N ASN A 66 -11.05 10.67 -33.34
CA ASN A 66 -10.53 11.16 -34.62
C ASN A 66 -10.95 10.32 -35.83
N GLN A 67 -12.26 10.17 -36.04
CA GLN A 67 -12.84 9.79 -37.33
C GLN A 67 -14.15 10.55 -37.50
N ASN A 68 -14.10 11.76 -38.05
CA ASN A 68 -15.11 12.32 -38.94
C ASN A 68 -14.55 13.60 -39.57
N ARG A 69 -13.99 13.41 -40.77
CA ARG A 69 -13.89 14.45 -41.80
C ARG A 69 -15.28 14.75 -42.35
#